data_AF-G9Y6Q4-F1
#
_entry.id   AF-G9Y6Q4-F1
#
_cell.length_a   1.000
_cell.length_b   1.000
_cell.length_c   1.000
_cell.angle_alpha   90.00
_cell.angle_beta   90.00
_cell.angle_gamma   90.00
#
_symmetry.space_group_name_H-M   'P 1'
#
loop_
_entity.id
_entity.type
_entity.pdbx_description
1 polymer ?
#
loop_
_entity_poly.entity_id
_entity_poly.type
_entity_poly.pdbx_seq_one_letter_code
_entity_poly.pdbx_strand_id
1 'polypeptide(L)'
;MQNKNIYVKIPFHYGVHKFKIFKGHRWGALDHFLLQEISRRSYPIEELSLKSNLPQRLIIEIIIPFMKLGWVELVELDSKYNFRITDVGLIVANHDELPYEREPMESTRKFLIDPKTAKCYRVNARNQNYQIYNKQRANELLKNKNSIATELNIKNPKYAPYPSDILNCVEDSDEEVIGYEERANDRPYYQNKLFAIAQVDEADNITGVPSDISKELAEDIISAANLKRKESSTSQNKSSKLSIFSTESYENYFEEHLIGENEFQIISGSENHKAHLLDLIDKSLSRIIIHSTFIQLKNFQGIFNKLVESAKRGVQVDILWGQEEPDDEKSIGSYNQFLSGLNVYKEEIVQLGLASLFTIHSDPTGSHAKIIVCDTLNYGYCATIGSCNWLASGFNRYECSVFTTNNVLTTEVLDILSILSKGKSRVSNNLSKSISAIAYELKKVTQHLATENPTEKNVKIKIITKNEHHDYVLDARDKATSTIFIASHRISNNAERPILTPLISSITANNNLNIKMYYSSLSGGINTQQLEETSKSLSENGIILEKKKEPISHAKILSWDNDNILITSLNWLSASAYGNPYDELGIFIEKKDIFSLISPNY
;
A
#
# COMPACT_ATOMS: atom_id res chain seq x y z
N MET A 1 -15.57 32.95 -33.02
CA MET A 1 -15.42 31.63 -32.37
C MET A 1 -15.69 31.83 -30.90
N GLN A 2 -16.85 31.39 -30.40
CA GLN A 2 -17.21 31.53 -28.98
C GLN A 2 -16.52 30.40 -28.21
N ASN A 3 -15.56 30.75 -27.35
CA ASN A 3 -14.92 29.87 -26.39
C ASN A 3 -15.99 29.13 -25.57
N LYS A 4 -16.32 27.87 -25.91
CA LYS A 4 -17.37 27.11 -25.21
C LYS A 4 -16.77 26.33 -24.05
N ASN A 5 -16.31 27.05 -23.04
CA ASN A 5 -15.93 26.46 -21.76
C ASN A 5 -17.12 25.68 -21.18
N ILE A 6 -16.89 24.43 -20.80
CA ILE A 6 -17.88 23.59 -20.12
C ILE A 6 -17.55 23.51 -18.64
N TYR A 7 -18.60 23.59 -17.81
CA TYR A 7 -18.49 23.46 -16.36
C TYR A 7 -18.95 22.08 -15.90
N VAL A 8 -18.11 21.36 -15.17
CA VAL A 8 -18.40 20.01 -14.66
C VAL A 8 -18.41 20.05 -13.13
N LYS A 9 -19.55 19.72 -12.51
CA LYS A 9 -19.63 19.53 -11.05
C LYS A 9 -19.11 18.14 -10.69
N ILE A 10 -18.12 18.09 -9.80
CA ILE A 10 -17.42 16.87 -9.42
C ILE A 10 -17.63 16.61 -7.92
N PRO A 11 -18.11 15.43 -7.53
CA PRO A 11 -18.23 15.06 -6.13
C PRO A 11 -16.87 14.60 -5.57
N PHE A 12 -16.48 15.09 -4.41
CA PHE A 12 -15.35 14.59 -3.61
C PHE A 12 -15.86 14.16 -2.24
N HIS A 13 -15.25 13.13 -1.67
CA HIS A 13 -15.38 12.90 -0.23
C HIS A 13 -14.44 13.84 0.52
N TYR A 14 -14.75 14.12 1.78
CA TYR A 14 -14.07 15.16 2.54
C TYR A 14 -13.78 14.72 3.97
N GLY A 15 -12.54 14.94 4.40
CA GLY A 15 -12.04 14.62 5.73
C GLY A 15 -11.51 15.85 6.45
N VAL A 16 -11.65 15.85 7.78
CA VAL A 16 -11.11 16.87 8.67
C VAL A 16 -10.57 16.18 9.91
N HIS A 17 -9.29 16.37 10.18
CA HIS A 17 -8.65 15.79 11.36
C HIS A 17 -7.80 16.80 12.09
N LYS A 18 -7.58 16.54 13.38
CA LYS A 18 -6.59 17.24 14.19
C LYS A 18 -5.27 16.47 14.08
N PHE A 19 -4.29 17.08 13.43
CA PHE A 19 -2.98 16.51 13.19
C PHE A 19 -1.99 16.97 14.26
N LYS A 20 -1.07 16.09 14.64
CA LYS A 20 0.11 16.38 15.46
C LYS A 20 1.29 16.54 14.53
N ILE A 21 1.92 17.71 14.59
CA ILE A 21 2.89 18.16 13.60
C ILE A 21 4.11 18.69 14.34
N PHE A 22 5.29 18.30 13.90
CA PHE A 22 6.50 19.02 14.25
C PHE A 22 6.78 20.04 13.15
N LYS A 23 6.81 21.32 13.51
CA LYS A 23 7.18 22.38 12.60
C LYS A 23 8.65 22.70 12.78
N GLY A 24 9.40 22.70 11.69
CA GLY A 24 10.82 22.98 11.71
C GLY A 24 11.44 22.82 10.33
N HIS A 25 12.43 23.65 10.02
CA HIS A 25 13.14 23.59 8.74
C HIS A 25 14.09 22.40 8.71
N ARG A 26 13.83 21.40 7.85
CA ARG A 26 14.75 20.27 7.67
C ARG A 26 16.00 20.78 6.94
N TRP A 27 17.17 20.59 7.56
CA TRP A 27 18.44 20.90 6.92
C TRP A 27 18.84 19.75 5.98
N GLY A 28 19.03 20.07 4.71
CA GLY A 28 19.65 19.17 3.76
C GLY A 28 21.17 19.10 3.92
N ALA A 29 21.79 18.08 3.33
CA ALA A 29 23.25 17.97 3.26
C ALA A 29 23.89 19.21 2.60
N LEU A 30 23.21 19.81 1.61
CA LEU A 30 23.67 21.04 0.97
C LEU A 30 23.72 22.22 1.94
N ASP A 31 22.73 22.35 2.83
CA ASP A 31 22.68 23.42 3.83
C ASP A 31 23.87 23.28 4.78
N HIS A 32 24.13 22.06 5.23
CA HIS A 32 25.27 21.75 6.10
C HIS A 32 26.61 22.01 5.42
N PHE A 33 26.77 21.59 4.17
CA PHE A 33 27.99 21.87 3.40
C PHE A 33 28.22 23.36 3.21
N LEU A 34 27.17 24.13 2.92
CA LEU A 34 27.28 25.57 2.76
C LEU A 34 27.68 26.24 4.08
N LEU A 35 27.11 25.81 5.21
CA LEU A 35 27.48 26.29 6.54
C LEU A 35 28.93 25.94 6.90
N GLN A 36 29.37 24.71 6.59
CA GLN A 36 30.75 24.26 6.77
C GLN A 36 31.74 25.02 5.87
N GLU A 37 31.34 25.40 4.67
CA GLU A 37 32.21 26.21 3.82
C GLU A 37 32.35 27.63 4.37
N ILE A 38 31.25 28.25 4.79
CA ILE A 38 31.25 29.59 5.43
C ILE A 38 32.02 29.58 6.77
N SER A 39 32.08 28.44 7.47
CA SER A 39 32.85 28.33 8.72
C SER A 39 34.37 28.41 8.51
N ARG A 40 34.87 28.13 7.30
CA ARG A 40 36.30 28.21 6.96
C ARG A 40 36.78 29.64 6.75
N ARG A 41 35.96 30.49 6.14
CA ARG A 41 36.23 31.93 5.94
C ARG A 41 34.97 32.68 5.53
N SER A 42 34.98 34.00 5.65
CA SER A 42 33.92 34.84 5.11
C SER A 42 33.91 34.83 3.58
N TYR A 43 32.71 34.83 2.98
CA TYR A 43 32.55 34.81 1.54
C TYR A 43 31.56 35.86 1.04
N PRO A 44 31.83 36.54 -0.09
CA PRO A 44 30.81 37.27 -0.82
C PRO A 44 29.92 36.28 -1.59
N ILE A 45 28.67 36.68 -1.86
CA ILE A 45 27.68 35.81 -2.49
C ILE A 45 28.09 35.35 -3.89
N GLU A 46 28.77 36.20 -4.65
CA GLU A 46 29.24 35.88 -6.01
C GLU A 46 30.22 34.72 -5.98
N GLU A 47 31.08 34.66 -4.96
CA GLU A 47 32.09 33.62 -4.82
C GLU A 47 31.48 32.28 -4.38
N LEU A 48 30.52 32.30 -3.44
CA LEU A 48 29.78 31.09 -3.07
C LEU A 48 29.04 30.51 -4.29
N SER A 49 28.38 31.37 -5.07
CA SER A 49 27.66 30.97 -6.29
C SER A 49 28.58 30.34 -7.33
N LEU A 50 29.76 30.92 -7.55
CA LEU A 50 30.77 30.38 -8.46
C LEU A 50 31.34 29.04 -7.98
N LYS A 51 31.64 28.91 -6.67
CA LYS A 51 32.20 27.69 -6.11
C LYS A 51 31.21 26.53 -6.07
N SER A 52 29.97 26.79 -5.68
CA SER A 52 28.95 25.74 -5.53
C SER A 52 28.23 25.44 -6.84
N ASN A 53 28.42 26.26 -7.88
CA ASN A 53 27.64 26.24 -9.12
C ASN A 53 26.12 26.35 -8.87
N LEU A 54 25.74 27.10 -7.82
CA LEU A 54 24.32 27.33 -7.48
C LEU A 54 23.92 28.78 -7.79
N PRO A 55 22.66 29.03 -8.18
CA PRO A 55 22.15 30.38 -8.32
C PRO A 55 22.25 31.17 -7.00
N GLN A 56 22.69 32.43 -7.06
CA GLN A 56 22.78 33.31 -5.89
C GLN A 56 21.49 33.34 -5.05
N ARG A 57 20.33 33.32 -5.73
CA ARG A 57 19.02 33.29 -5.06
C ARG A 57 18.83 32.08 -4.15
N LEU A 58 19.26 30.90 -4.60
CA LEU A 58 19.16 29.67 -3.80
C LEU A 58 20.09 29.75 -2.58
N ILE A 59 21.32 30.25 -2.76
CA ILE A 59 22.27 30.48 -1.67
C ILE A 59 21.70 31.44 -0.62
N ILE A 60 21.05 32.52 -1.05
CA ILE A 60 20.36 33.45 -0.13
C ILE A 60 19.24 32.73 0.62
N GLU A 61 18.42 31.94 -0.08
CA GLU A 61 17.30 31.21 0.53
C GLU A 61 17.80 30.20 1.60
N ILE A 62 18.98 29.60 1.41
CA ILE A 62 19.64 28.73 2.41
C ILE A 62 20.24 29.53 3.58
N ILE A 63 20.89 30.67 3.31
CA ILE A 63 21.59 31.46 4.34
C ILE A 63 20.63 32.27 5.22
N ILE A 64 19.47 32.70 4.71
CA ILE A 64 18.48 33.46 5.49
C ILE A 64 18.09 32.73 6.80
N PRO A 65 17.74 31.43 6.78
CA PRO A 65 17.55 30.64 8.00
C PRO A 65 18.75 30.67 8.96
N PHE A 66 19.98 30.50 8.46
CA PHE A 66 21.19 30.57 9.29
C PHE A 66 21.36 31.93 9.96
N MET A 67 21.03 33.01 9.25
CA MET A 67 21.07 34.35 9.82
C MET A 67 20.01 34.56 10.90
N LYS A 68 18.79 34.05 10.71
CA LYS A 68 17.72 34.12 11.72
C LYS A 68 18.08 33.39 13.00
N LEU A 69 18.79 32.26 12.88
CA LEU A 69 19.29 31.47 14.00
C LEU A 69 20.59 32.01 14.59
N GLY A 70 21.14 33.07 14.00
CA GLY A 70 22.38 33.68 14.44
C GLY A 70 23.62 32.83 14.19
N TRP A 71 23.59 31.86 13.27
CA TRP A 71 24.74 31.03 12.89
C TRP A 71 25.65 31.72 11.89
N VAL A 72 25.05 32.54 11.02
CA VAL A 72 25.74 33.34 10.01
C VAL A 72 25.31 34.80 10.18
N GLU A 73 26.21 35.72 9.93
CA GLU A 73 25.92 37.16 9.92
C GLU A 73 26.44 37.79 8.62
N LEU A 74 25.88 38.95 8.29
CA LEU A 74 26.32 39.73 7.14
C LEU A 74 27.28 40.82 7.65
N VAL A 75 28.49 40.85 7.10
CA VAL A 75 29.49 41.88 7.42
C VAL A 75 29.97 42.58 6.17
N GLU A 76 30.20 43.88 6.28
CA GLU A 76 30.80 44.66 5.21
C GLU A 76 32.33 44.55 5.30
N LEU A 77 32.95 44.02 4.26
CA LEU A 77 34.40 43.93 4.09
C LEU A 77 34.75 44.39 2.68
N ASP A 78 35.72 45.29 2.54
CA ASP A 78 36.18 45.81 1.25
C ASP A 78 35.06 46.31 0.32
N SER A 79 34.09 47.05 0.90
CA SER A 79 32.91 47.58 0.19
C SER A 79 32.00 46.50 -0.42
N LYS A 80 32.05 45.27 0.10
CA LYS A 80 31.16 44.16 -0.27
C LYS A 80 30.58 43.49 0.97
N TYR A 81 29.35 43.01 0.84
CA TYR A 81 28.72 42.20 1.87
C TYR A 81 29.20 40.76 1.80
N ASN A 82 29.72 40.28 2.93
CA ASN A 82 30.22 38.93 3.09
C ASN A 82 29.40 38.21 4.15
N PHE A 83 29.13 36.94 3.92
CA PHE A 83 28.58 36.04 4.93
C PHE A 83 29.72 35.55 5.81
N ARG A 84 29.59 35.73 7.13
CA ARG A 84 30.56 35.32 8.14
C ARG A 84 29.89 34.39 9.14
N ILE A 85 30.58 33.31 9.53
CA ILE A 85 30.12 32.43 10.60
C ILE A 85 30.21 33.14 11.96
N THR A 86 29.25 32.93 12.84
CA THR A 86 29.33 33.36 14.25
C THR A 86 29.94 32.25 15.12
N ASP A 87 30.25 32.56 16.39
CA ASP A 87 30.75 31.54 17.34
C ASP A 87 29.75 30.39 17.52
N VAL A 88 28.46 30.70 17.57
CA VAL A 88 27.38 29.70 17.67
C VAL A 88 27.30 28.86 16.39
N GLY A 89 27.37 29.51 15.22
CA GLY A 89 27.35 28.80 13.94
C GLY A 89 28.56 27.88 13.74
N LEU A 90 29.72 28.26 14.26
CA LEU A 90 30.94 27.44 14.20
C LEU A 90 30.81 26.13 14.99
N ILE A 91 30.17 26.18 16.17
CA ILE A 91 29.88 24.96 16.96
C ILE A 91 28.94 24.05 16.16
N VAL A 92 27.85 24.64 15.63
CA VAL A 92 26.82 23.92 14.88
C VAL A 92 27.36 23.29 13.59
N ALA A 93 28.23 23.97 12.86
CA ALA A 93 28.81 23.46 11.62
C ALA A 93 29.65 22.18 11.81
N ASN A 94 30.21 21.99 13.01
CA ASN A 94 31.05 20.84 13.36
C ASN A 94 30.27 19.62 13.87
N HIS A 95 28.95 19.71 14.02
CA HIS A 95 28.14 18.53 14.31
C HIS A 95 28.06 17.60 13.09
N ASP A 96 27.79 16.31 13.33
CA ASP A 96 27.54 15.33 12.25
C ASP A 96 26.28 15.68 11.46
N GLU A 97 25.29 16.30 12.10
CA GLU A 97 24.07 16.83 11.49
C GLU A 97 23.70 18.19 12.11
N LEU A 98 23.12 19.08 11.30
CA LEU A 98 22.65 20.38 11.79
C LEU A 98 21.49 20.21 12.80
N PRO A 99 21.49 20.96 13.92
CA PRO A 99 20.49 20.84 14.95
C PRO A 99 19.11 21.21 14.38
N TYR A 100 18.18 20.29 14.60
CA TYR A 100 16.82 20.41 14.09
C TYR A 100 15.89 20.80 15.24
N GLU A 101 15.62 22.10 15.39
CA GLU A 101 14.60 22.58 16.32
C GLU A 101 13.22 22.30 15.74
N ARG A 102 12.51 21.38 16.40
CA ARG A 102 11.13 21.01 16.08
C ARG A 102 10.20 21.63 17.11
N GLU A 103 9.30 22.50 16.68
CA GLU A 103 8.21 22.98 17.53
C GLU A 103 7.00 22.05 17.38
N PRO A 104 6.56 21.36 18.44
CA PRO A 104 5.31 20.61 18.40
C PRO A 104 4.14 21.57 18.25
N MET A 105 3.28 21.29 17.27
CA MET A 105 2.02 21.99 17.10
C MET A 105 0.88 21.03 16.76
N GLU A 106 -0.34 21.48 17.02
CA GLU A 106 -1.54 20.79 16.59
C GLU A 106 -2.30 21.65 15.61
N SER A 107 -2.72 21.08 14.49
CA SER A 107 -3.50 21.80 13.47
C SER A 107 -4.64 20.96 12.94
N THR A 108 -5.81 21.56 12.87
CA THR A 108 -6.96 20.97 12.18
C THR A 108 -6.79 21.18 10.67
N ARG A 109 -6.56 20.10 9.93
CA ARG A 109 -6.40 20.14 8.46
C ARG A 109 -7.53 19.42 7.77
N LYS A 110 -7.75 19.85 6.54
CA LYS A 110 -8.86 19.46 5.68
C LYS A 110 -8.30 18.86 4.40
N PHE A 111 -8.94 17.82 3.91
CA PHE A 111 -8.53 17.17 2.67
C PHE A 111 -9.76 16.65 1.91
N LEU A 112 -9.61 16.56 0.59
CA LEU A 112 -10.53 15.88 -0.30
C LEU A 112 -9.99 14.49 -0.62
N ILE A 113 -10.90 13.57 -0.91
CA ILE A 113 -10.58 12.23 -1.35
C ILE A 113 -11.17 12.07 -2.75
N ASP A 114 -10.30 11.70 -3.69
CA ASP A 114 -10.65 11.40 -5.06
C ASP A 114 -11.69 10.26 -5.11
N PRO A 115 -12.88 10.49 -5.68
CA PRO A 115 -13.90 9.45 -5.81
C PRO A 115 -13.52 8.32 -6.77
N LYS A 116 -12.50 8.48 -7.62
CA LYS A 116 -12.03 7.46 -8.57
C LYS A 116 -10.91 6.61 -7.98
N THR A 117 -9.91 7.25 -7.38
CA THR A 117 -8.65 6.60 -6.99
C THR A 117 -8.38 6.62 -5.50
N ALA A 118 -9.22 7.25 -4.68
CA ALA A 118 -8.96 7.54 -3.27
C ALA A 118 -7.74 8.45 -3.00
N LYS A 119 -7.09 9.02 -4.03
CA LYS A 119 -6.00 9.99 -3.84
C LYS A 119 -6.46 11.16 -2.98
N CYS A 120 -5.62 11.58 -2.03
CA CYS A 120 -5.93 12.68 -1.13
C CYS A 120 -5.39 14.02 -1.68
N TYR A 121 -6.20 15.07 -1.57
CA TYR A 121 -5.83 16.45 -1.94
C TYR A 121 -6.01 17.40 -0.78
N ARG A 122 -5.01 18.22 -0.49
CA ARG A 122 -5.04 19.14 0.63
C ARG A 122 -5.95 20.33 0.34
N VAL A 123 -6.76 20.73 1.33
CA VAL A 123 -7.60 21.93 1.24
C VAL A 123 -6.94 23.05 2.04
N ASN A 124 -6.36 24.03 1.35
CA ASN A 124 -5.59 25.13 1.92
C ASN A 124 -6.35 26.46 1.87
N ALA A 125 -6.44 27.17 2.99
CA ALA A 125 -7.16 28.45 3.02
C ALA A 125 -6.42 29.62 2.31
N ARG A 126 -5.09 29.54 2.14
CA ARG A 126 -4.27 30.69 1.71
C ARG A 126 -3.77 30.65 0.26
N ASN A 127 -3.56 29.48 -0.34
CA ASN A 127 -2.94 29.33 -1.68
C ASN A 127 -3.67 28.31 -2.59
N GLN A 128 -4.99 28.20 -2.48
CA GLN A 128 -5.76 27.24 -3.27
C GLN A 128 -6.34 27.88 -4.53
N ASN A 129 -6.07 27.29 -5.70
CA ASN A 129 -6.55 27.74 -7.02
C ASN A 129 -7.96 27.20 -7.37
N TYR A 130 -8.62 26.52 -6.43
CA TYR A 130 -9.95 25.95 -6.60
C TYR A 130 -10.83 26.21 -5.37
N GLN A 131 -12.14 26.08 -5.54
CA GLN A 131 -13.12 26.23 -4.47
C GLN A 131 -13.93 24.95 -4.29
N ILE A 132 -14.37 24.72 -3.06
CA ILE A 132 -15.23 23.59 -2.68
C ILE A 132 -16.55 24.11 -2.14
N TYR A 133 -17.62 23.42 -2.52
CA TYR A 133 -18.99 23.83 -2.23
C TYR A 133 -19.78 22.69 -1.60
N ASN A 134 -20.72 23.04 -0.73
CA ASN A 134 -21.77 22.10 -0.34
C ASN A 134 -22.73 21.85 -1.53
N LYS A 135 -23.57 20.81 -1.41
CA LYS A 135 -24.50 20.40 -2.48
C LYS A 135 -25.42 21.52 -2.96
N GLN A 136 -25.97 22.31 -2.03
CA GLN A 136 -26.92 23.39 -2.36
C GLN A 136 -26.24 24.46 -3.19
N ARG A 137 -25.08 24.96 -2.73
CA ARG A 137 -24.33 26.01 -3.40
C ARG A 137 -23.78 25.56 -4.76
N ALA A 138 -23.28 24.32 -4.86
CA ALA A 138 -22.83 23.77 -6.13
C ALA A 138 -23.95 23.72 -7.16
N ASN A 139 -25.16 23.31 -6.75
CA ASN A 139 -26.33 23.28 -7.63
C ASN A 139 -26.77 24.67 -8.08
N GLU A 140 -26.71 25.68 -7.21
CA GLU A 140 -26.99 27.08 -7.59
C GLU A 140 -26.00 27.59 -8.64
N LEU A 141 -24.70 27.36 -8.43
CA LEU A 141 -23.66 27.79 -9.37
C LEU A 141 -23.82 27.11 -10.74
N LEU A 142 -24.16 25.83 -10.76
CA LEU A 142 -24.42 25.11 -12.01
C LEU A 142 -25.67 25.60 -12.74
N LYS A 143 -26.75 25.91 -12.01
CA LYS A 143 -27.97 26.51 -12.61
C LYS A 143 -27.64 27.81 -13.34
N ASN A 144 -26.77 28.67 -12.78
CA ASN A 144 -26.36 29.90 -13.44
C ASN A 144 -25.58 29.69 -14.75
N LYS A 145 -24.97 28.51 -14.92
CA LYS A 145 -24.22 28.13 -16.13
C LYS A 145 -25.11 27.46 -17.20
N ASN A 146 -26.37 27.12 -16.88
CA ASN A 146 -27.38 26.61 -17.82
C ASN A 146 -26.85 25.51 -18.79
N SER A 147 -26.89 25.77 -20.10
CA SER A 147 -26.61 24.80 -21.16
C SER A 147 -25.14 24.39 -21.29
N ILE A 148 -24.23 25.10 -20.63
CA ILE A 148 -22.77 24.81 -20.66
C ILE A 148 -22.30 24.13 -19.37
N ALA A 149 -23.19 23.43 -18.66
CA ALA A 149 -22.85 22.71 -17.44
C ALA A 149 -23.37 21.27 -17.41
N THR A 150 -22.63 20.40 -16.74
CA THR A 150 -22.99 19.00 -16.48
C THR A 150 -22.52 18.57 -15.08
N GLU A 151 -23.07 17.46 -14.58
CA GLU A 151 -22.67 16.83 -13.33
C GLU A 151 -22.02 15.47 -13.58
N LEU A 152 -20.89 15.24 -12.92
CA LEU A 152 -20.24 13.93 -12.89
C LEU A 152 -20.88 13.07 -11.79
N ASN A 153 -21.45 11.94 -12.18
CA ASN A 153 -22.00 10.94 -11.27
C ASN A 153 -21.14 9.68 -11.30
N ILE A 154 -20.46 9.39 -10.19
CA ILE A 154 -19.53 8.26 -10.08
C ILE A 154 -20.20 7.16 -9.27
N LYS A 155 -20.43 6.01 -9.90
CA LYS A 155 -20.90 4.80 -9.22
C LYS A 155 -19.76 4.16 -8.43
N ASN A 156 -20.09 3.56 -7.30
CA ASN A 156 -19.16 2.89 -6.36
C ASN A 156 -17.98 3.76 -5.87
N PRO A 157 -18.18 5.06 -5.60
CA PRO A 157 -17.08 6.01 -5.44
C PRO A 157 -16.17 5.63 -4.27
N LYS A 158 -14.86 5.83 -4.45
CA LYS A 158 -13.86 5.64 -3.40
C LYS A 158 -13.95 6.70 -2.31
N TYR A 159 -13.75 6.28 -1.08
CA TYR A 159 -13.81 7.14 0.10
C TYR A 159 -12.83 6.74 1.21
N ALA A 160 -12.08 5.64 1.05
CA ALA A 160 -11.20 5.10 2.08
C ALA A 160 -9.75 5.14 1.57
N PRO A 161 -9.05 6.28 1.69
CA PRO A 161 -7.62 6.35 1.39
C PRO A 161 -6.80 5.56 2.42
N TYR A 162 -5.55 5.21 2.06
CA TYR A 162 -4.61 4.73 3.06
C TYR A 162 -4.29 5.85 4.06
N PRO A 163 -4.15 5.57 5.36
CA PRO A 163 -3.87 6.63 6.32
C PRO A 163 -2.53 7.34 6.05
N SER A 164 -1.53 6.65 5.48
CA SER A 164 -0.27 7.25 5.04
C SER A 164 -0.47 8.30 3.93
N ASP A 165 -1.44 8.11 3.03
CA ASP A 165 -1.79 9.09 1.99
C ASP A 165 -2.43 10.35 2.60
N ILE A 166 -3.19 10.19 3.69
CA ILE A 166 -3.73 11.32 4.45
C ILE A 166 -2.58 12.12 5.06
N LEU A 167 -1.62 11.45 5.71
CA LEU A 167 -0.44 12.10 6.30
C LEU A 167 0.36 12.86 5.24
N ASN A 168 0.66 12.19 4.11
CA ASN A 168 1.41 12.77 3.01
C ASN A 168 0.73 13.98 2.37
N CYS A 169 -0.58 13.88 2.16
CA CYS A 169 -1.37 14.94 1.56
C CYS A 169 -1.34 16.23 2.40
N VAL A 170 -1.41 16.12 3.73
CA VAL A 170 -1.60 17.29 4.58
C VAL A 170 -0.32 17.97 5.02
N GLU A 171 0.87 17.38 4.82
CA GLU A 171 2.17 17.96 5.21
C GLU A 171 2.51 19.25 4.41
N ASP A 172 3.20 20.22 5.03
CA ASP A 172 3.87 21.36 4.35
C ASP A 172 5.39 21.12 4.29
N SER A 173 6.10 21.87 3.44
CA SER A 173 7.55 21.72 3.25
C SER A 173 8.41 21.90 4.50
N ASP A 174 7.92 22.62 5.52
CA ASP A 174 8.61 22.90 6.79
C ASP A 174 7.99 22.13 7.97
N GLU A 175 7.30 21.04 7.70
CA GLU A 175 6.54 20.30 8.69
C GLU A 175 6.77 18.79 8.58
N GLU A 176 6.59 18.10 9.70
CA GLU A 176 6.56 16.65 9.78
C GLU A 176 5.28 16.22 10.48
N VAL A 177 4.40 15.51 9.76
CA VAL A 177 3.13 15.02 10.31
C VAL A 177 3.36 13.68 11.02
N ILE A 178 3.22 13.68 12.34
CA ILE A 178 3.49 12.50 13.18
C ILE A 178 2.25 11.61 13.34
N GLY A 179 1.07 12.18 13.14
CA GLY A 179 -0.17 11.43 13.20
C GLY A 179 -1.38 12.33 13.35
N TYR A 180 -2.53 11.71 13.59
CA TYR A 180 -3.78 12.41 13.77
C TYR A 180 -4.75 11.72 14.74
N GLU A 181 -5.66 12.52 15.27
CA GLU A 181 -6.74 12.07 16.14
C GLU A 181 -8.00 11.83 15.30
N GLU A 182 -8.46 10.57 15.26
CA GLU A 182 -9.81 10.22 14.82
C GLU A 182 -10.71 10.19 16.03
N ARG A 183 -11.88 10.83 15.94
CA ARG A 183 -12.90 10.75 16.99
C ARG A 183 -13.90 9.68 16.62
N ALA A 184 -14.35 8.88 17.59
CA ALA A 184 -15.35 7.84 17.38
C ALA A 184 -16.68 8.36 16.78
N ASN A 185 -16.99 9.65 16.96
CA ASN A 185 -18.19 10.30 16.43
C ASN A 185 -17.96 11.00 15.07
N ASP A 186 -16.76 10.94 14.51
CA ASP A 186 -16.52 11.53 13.20
C ASP A 186 -17.32 10.77 12.15
N ARG A 187 -18.04 11.51 11.32
CA ARG A 187 -18.84 10.90 10.26
C ARG A 187 -17.90 10.17 9.30
N PRO A 188 -18.19 8.91 8.94
CA PRO A 188 -17.43 8.21 7.92
C PRO A 188 -17.34 9.04 6.63
N TYR A 189 -16.19 9.00 5.96
CA TYR A 189 -15.95 9.85 4.79
C TYR A 189 -16.99 9.66 3.68
N TYR A 190 -17.54 8.46 3.50
CA TYR A 190 -18.57 8.17 2.50
C TYR A 190 -19.85 9.01 2.68
N GLN A 191 -20.11 9.52 3.89
CA GLN A 191 -21.24 10.39 4.20
C GLN A 191 -20.94 11.88 3.99
N ASN A 192 -19.67 12.25 3.86
CA ASN A 192 -19.24 13.64 3.83
C ASN A 192 -18.78 14.05 2.42
N LYS A 193 -19.71 14.60 1.63
CA LYS A 193 -19.46 14.97 0.24
C LYS A 193 -19.44 16.48 0.05
N LEU A 194 -18.38 16.97 -0.61
CA LEU A 194 -18.26 18.33 -1.13
C LEU A 194 -18.09 18.29 -2.65
N PHE A 195 -18.25 19.43 -3.29
CA PHE A 195 -18.24 19.53 -4.74
C PHE A 195 -17.25 20.58 -5.21
N ALA A 196 -16.45 20.24 -6.22
CA ALA A 196 -15.70 21.22 -7.01
C ALA A 196 -16.44 21.47 -8.33
N ILE A 197 -16.16 22.61 -8.96
CA ILE A 197 -16.67 22.93 -10.30
C ILE A 197 -15.48 23.09 -11.22
N ALA A 198 -15.19 22.06 -11.99
CA ALA A 198 -14.17 22.14 -13.03
C ALA A 198 -14.67 23.01 -14.18
N GLN A 199 -13.77 23.78 -14.77
CA GLN A 199 -13.96 24.43 -16.06
C GLN A 199 -12.99 23.79 -17.05
N VAL A 200 -13.54 23.29 -18.16
CA VAL A 200 -12.80 22.63 -19.23
C VAL A 200 -12.89 23.47 -20.50
N ASP A 201 -11.74 23.90 -21.02
CA ASP A 201 -11.65 24.70 -22.25
C ASP A 201 -11.67 23.82 -23.51
N GLU A 202 -11.51 24.40 -24.70
CA GLU A 202 -11.55 23.66 -25.98
C GLU A 202 -10.31 22.79 -26.22
N ALA A 203 -9.21 23.06 -25.52
CA ALA A 203 -7.99 22.27 -25.56
C ALA A 203 -7.96 21.19 -24.46
N ASP A 204 -9.10 20.95 -23.80
CA ASP A 204 -9.27 20.00 -22.70
C ASP A 204 -8.40 20.32 -21.45
N ASN A 205 -7.99 21.58 -21.28
CA ASN A 205 -7.36 22.01 -20.03
C ASN A 205 -8.40 22.14 -18.93
N ILE A 206 -8.09 21.58 -17.76
CA ILE A 206 -8.98 21.57 -16.58
C ILE A 206 -8.52 22.62 -15.57
N THR A 207 -9.45 23.45 -15.10
CA THR A 207 -9.25 24.41 -14.01
C THR A 207 -10.37 24.30 -12.98
N GLY A 208 -10.24 24.87 -11.77
CA GLY A 208 -11.29 24.84 -10.74
C GLY A 208 -11.37 23.55 -9.90
N VAL A 209 -10.30 22.74 -9.94
CA VAL A 209 -10.07 21.50 -9.19
C VAL A 209 -8.63 21.49 -8.66
N PRO A 210 -8.23 20.57 -7.75
CA PRO A 210 -6.82 20.39 -7.41
C PRO A 210 -5.95 20.27 -8.66
N SER A 211 -4.76 20.90 -8.66
CA SER A 211 -3.88 20.93 -9.85
C SER A 211 -3.31 19.56 -10.21
N ASP A 212 -3.26 18.64 -9.25
CA ASP A 212 -2.65 17.32 -9.36
C ASP A 212 -3.69 16.19 -9.31
N ILE A 213 -4.92 16.43 -9.78
CA ILE A 213 -5.95 15.39 -9.85
C ILE A 213 -5.46 14.14 -10.59
N SER A 214 -6.00 12.99 -10.21
CA SER A 214 -5.70 11.71 -10.85
C SER A 214 -6.04 11.71 -12.35
N LYS A 215 -5.31 10.92 -13.13
CA LYS A 215 -5.50 10.83 -14.59
C LYS A 215 -6.91 10.32 -14.92
N GLU A 216 -7.36 9.33 -14.15
CA GLU A 216 -8.67 8.70 -14.26
C GLU A 216 -9.80 9.71 -14.03
N LEU A 217 -9.66 10.57 -13.01
CA LEU A 217 -10.65 11.62 -12.76
C LEU A 217 -10.59 12.71 -13.84
N ALA A 218 -9.39 13.09 -14.31
CA ALA A 218 -9.22 14.06 -15.39
C ALA A 218 -9.89 13.57 -16.69
N GLU A 219 -9.69 12.30 -17.06
CA GLU A 219 -10.32 11.67 -18.23
C GLU A 219 -11.86 11.67 -18.15
N ASP A 220 -12.42 11.38 -16.97
CA ASP A 220 -13.87 11.44 -16.74
C ASP A 220 -14.41 12.88 -16.86
N ILE A 221 -13.69 13.87 -16.33
CA ILE A 221 -14.05 15.29 -16.43
C ILE A 221 -14.03 15.75 -17.89
N ILE A 222 -12.97 15.41 -18.64
CA ILE A 222 -12.83 15.73 -20.06
C ILE A 222 -13.92 15.03 -20.88
N SER A 223 -14.20 13.76 -20.60
CA SER A 223 -15.25 13.00 -21.28
C SER A 223 -16.63 13.60 -21.05
N ALA A 224 -16.95 13.98 -19.81
CA ALA A 224 -18.18 14.69 -19.46
C ALA A 224 -18.30 16.03 -20.20
N ALA A 225 -17.21 16.81 -20.25
CA ALA A 225 -17.18 18.08 -20.96
C ALA A 225 -17.38 17.91 -22.46
N ASN A 226 -16.65 16.99 -23.09
CA ASN A 226 -16.72 16.69 -24.52
C ASN A 226 -18.12 16.22 -24.95
N LEU A 227 -18.75 15.34 -24.16
CA LEU A 227 -20.12 14.92 -24.40
C LEU A 227 -21.08 16.11 -24.34
N LYS A 228 -20.90 17.02 -23.36
CA LYS A 228 -21.74 18.21 -23.24
C LYS A 228 -21.53 19.23 -24.37
N ARG A 229 -20.30 19.39 -24.88
CA ARG A 229 -20.02 20.21 -26.07
C ARG A 229 -20.78 19.69 -27.28
N LYS A 230 -20.77 18.36 -27.49
CA LYS A 230 -21.52 17.70 -28.57
C LYS A 230 -23.03 17.94 -28.46
N GLU A 231 -23.63 17.71 -27.30
CA GLU A 231 -25.07 17.99 -27.05
C GLU A 231 -25.46 19.45 -27.36
N SER A 232 -24.58 20.39 -26.99
CA SER A 232 -24.79 21.83 -27.17
C SER A 232 -24.60 22.30 -28.62
N SER A 233 -24.06 21.45 -29.49
CA SER A 233 -23.89 21.72 -30.92
C SER A 233 -25.06 21.18 -31.77
N THR A 234 -25.71 20.10 -31.32
CA THR A 234 -26.79 19.41 -32.05
C THR A 234 -28.21 19.85 -31.67
N SER A 235 -28.39 20.49 -30.51
CA SER A 235 -29.73 20.79 -29.98
C SER A 235 -30.16 22.24 -30.23
N GLN A 236 -31.14 22.47 -31.10
CA GLN A 236 -31.84 23.77 -31.25
C GLN A 236 -32.89 24.02 -30.13
N ASN A 237 -33.26 23.00 -29.35
CA ASN A 237 -34.23 23.12 -28.25
C ASN A 237 -33.52 23.18 -26.89
N LYS A 238 -33.59 24.35 -26.25
CA LYS A 238 -33.08 24.65 -24.90
C LYS A 238 -33.94 23.96 -23.82
N SER A 239 -33.79 22.65 -23.66
CA SER A 239 -34.19 22.00 -22.40
C SER A 239 -33.20 22.41 -21.31
N SER A 240 -33.70 23.02 -20.24
CA SER A 240 -32.94 23.58 -19.11
C SER A 240 -32.51 22.54 -18.06
N LYS A 241 -32.72 21.25 -18.34
CA LYS A 241 -32.38 20.19 -17.38
C LYS A 241 -30.87 19.93 -17.42
N LEU A 242 -30.22 20.04 -16.26
CA LEU A 242 -28.81 19.73 -16.08
C LEU A 242 -28.52 18.30 -16.56
N SER A 243 -27.56 18.12 -17.47
CA SER A 243 -27.15 16.78 -17.91
C SER A 243 -26.26 16.13 -16.87
N ILE A 244 -26.37 14.81 -16.73
CA ILE A 244 -25.57 14.00 -15.81
C ILE A 244 -24.73 13.05 -16.67
N PHE A 245 -23.40 13.13 -16.55
CA PHE A 245 -22.48 12.15 -17.09
C PHE A 245 -22.22 11.09 -16.02
N SER A 246 -22.49 9.82 -16.33
CA SER A 246 -22.27 8.72 -15.39
C SER A 246 -21.01 7.95 -15.73
N THR A 247 -20.19 7.70 -14.72
CA THR A 247 -18.99 6.87 -14.77
C THR A 247 -18.96 5.96 -13.53
N GLU A 248 -17.95 5.13 -13.40
CA GLU A 248 -17.78 4.17 -12.32
C GLU A 248 -16.33 4.14 -11.86
N SER A 249 -16.10 3.98 -10.57
CA SER A 249 -14.78 3.67 -10.03
C SER A 249 -14.62 2.17 -9.86
N TYR A 250 -13.48 1.65 -10.30
CA TYR A 250 -13.10 0.24 -10.16
C TYR A 250 -12.31 0.02 -8.88
N GLU A 251 -12.04 -1.22 -8.49
CA GLU A 251 -11.15 -1.50 -7.37
C GLU A 251 -9.75 -0.92 -7.61
N ASN A 252 -9.16 -0.37 -6.54
CA ASN A 252 -7.79 0.10 -6.62
C ASN A 252 -6.91 -1.14 -6.51
N TYR A 253 -6.22 -1.44 -7.59
CA TYR A 253 -5.17 -2.44 -7.60
C TYR A 253 -3.83 -1.78 -7.38
N PHE A 254 -2.89 -2.52 -6.81
CA PHE A 254 -1.52 -2.04 -6.71
C PHE A 254 -0.90 -1.97 -8.12
N GLU A 255 0.03 -1.03 -8.30
CA GLU A 255 0.73 -0.89 -9.57
C GLU A 255 1.72 -2.04 -9.77
N GLU A 256 2.01 -2.37 -11.03
CA GLU A 256 3.11 -3.26 -11.35
C GLU A 256 4.43 -2.49 -11.25
N HIS A 257 5.40 -3.07 -10.55
CA HIS A 257 6.71 -2.46 -10.32
C HIS A 257 7.78 -3.23 -11.10
N LEU A 258 8.74 -2.49 -11.66
CA LEU A 258 9.97 -3.07 -12.19
C LEU A 258 11.05 -2.99 -11.09
N ILE A 259 11.58 -4.14 -10.69
CA ILE A 259 12.60 -4.27 -9.64
C ILE A 259 13.81 -5.08 -10.13
N GLY A 260 14.92 -4.97 -9.40
CA GLY A 260 16.11 -5.79 -9.59
C GLY A 260 15.94 -7.20 -9.01
N GLU A 261 16.70 -8.17 -9.56
CA GLU A 261 16.62 -9.57 -9.12
C GLU A 261 17.06 -9.81 -7.67
N ASN A 262 17.86 -8.89 -7.12
CA ASN A 262 18.34 -8.91 -5.74
C ASN A 262 17.37 -8.28 -4.74
N GLU A 263 16.28 -7.65 -5.21
CA GLU A 263 15.29 -6.98 -4.35
C GLU A 263 14.15 -7.91 -3.89
N PHE A 264 14.19 -9.19 -4.27
CA PHE A 264 13.26 -10.20 -3.81
C PHE A 264 13.87 -11.61 -3.76
N GLN A 265 13.21 -12.51 -3.04
CA GLN A 265 13.56 -13.92 -2.95
C GLN A 265 12.31 -14.77 -2.78
N ILE A 266 12.23 -15.90 -3.48
CA ILE A 266 11.23 -16.94 -3.21
C ILE A 266 11.72 -17.81 -2.05
N ILE A 267 10.95 -17.86 -0.97
CA ILE A 267 11.16 -18.78 0.14
C ILE A 267 10.29 -20.01 -0.14
N SER A 268 10.92 -21.18 -0.28
CA SER A 268 10.25 -22.42 -0.67
C SER A 268 10.63 -23.56 0.26
N GLY A 269 9.65 -24.33 0.73
CA GLY A 269 9.85 -25.48 1.62
C GLY A 269 9.86 -25.14 3.11
N SER A 270 9.54 -26.13 3.93
CA SER A 270 9.30 -25.94 5.37
C SER A 270 10.51 -25.42 6.15
N GLU A 271 11.68 -26.04 5.96
CA GLU A 271 12.91 -25.66 6.67
C GLU A 271 13.36 -24.25 6.31
N ASN A 272 13.26 -23.87 5.03
CA ASN A 272 13.59 -22.53 4.57
C ASN A 272 12.63 -21.48 5.17
N HIS A 273 11.33 -21.77 5.30
CA HIS A 273 10.40 -20.86 5.97
C HIS A 273 10.72 -20.69 7.45
N LYS A 274 11.07 -21.78 8.14
CA LYS A 274 11.49 -21.72 9.54
C LYS A 274 12.76 -20.89 9.71
N ALA A 275 13.78 -21.17 8.89
CA ALA A 275 15.04 -20.43 8.91
C ALA A 275 14.81 -18.95 8.62
N HIS A 276 13.99 -18.62 7.61
CA HIS A 276 13.62 -17.25 7.25
C HIS A 276 12.94 -16.51 8.40
N LEU A 277 11.92 -17.10 9.03
CA LEU A 277 11.25 -16.47 10.17
C LEU A 277 12.22 -16.20 11.32
N LEU A 278 13.05 -17.18 11.67
CA LEU A 278 14.02 -17.03 12.75
C LEU A 278 15.08 -15.98 12.43
N ASP A 279 15.55 -15.93 11.18
CA ASP A 279 16.52 -14.93 10.72
C ASP A 279 15.95 -13.51 10.79
N LEU A 280 14.71 -13.30 10.37
CA LEU A 280 14.04 -11.99 10.47
C LEU A 280 13.83 -11.57 11.94
N ILE A 281 13.44 -12.49 12.82
CA ILE A 281 13.36 -12.21 14.27
C ILE A 281 14.74 -11.83 14.81
N ASP A 282 15.77 -12.63 14.50
CA ASP A 282 17.11 -12.44 15.04
C ASP A 282 17.79 -11.16 14.50
N LYS A 283 17.50 -10.72 13.27
CA LYS A 283 18.07 -9.52 12.63
C LYS A 283 17.23 -8.24 12.74
N SER A 284 15.99 -8.35 13.23
CA SER A 284 15.12 -7.17 13.43
C SER A 284 15.79 -6.13 14.33
N LEU A 285 15.75 -4.86 13.90
CA LEU A 285 16.43 -3.77 14.60
C LEU A 285 15.52 -3.05 15.60
N SER A 286 14.39 -2.54 15.12
CA SER A 286 13.46 -1.74 15.92
C SER A 286 12.04 -2.28 15.87
N ARG A 287 11.68 -3.05 14.84
CA ARG A 287 10.30 -3.42 14.57
C ARG A 287 10.20 -4.79 13.91
N ILE A 288 9.26 -5.60 14.38
CA ILE A 288 8.77 -6.78 13.67
C ILE A 288 7.26 -6.94 13.87
N ILE A 289 6.54 -7.08 12.76
CA ILE A 289 5.10 -7.28 12.71
C ILE A 289 4.85 -8.59 12.01
N ILE A 290 4.16 -9.52 12.67
CA ILE A 290 3.79 -10.81 12.09
C ILE A 290 2.27 -10.89 12.06
N HIS A 291 1.73 -11.07 10.86
CA HIS A 291 0.34 -11.41 10.63
C HIS A 291 0.24 -12.87 10.15
N SER A 292 -0.59 -13.66 10.83
CA SER A 292 -0.88 -15.05 10.46
C SER A 292 -2.35 -15.33 10.72
N THR A 293 -3.04 -16.00 9.80
CA THR A 293 -4.47 -16.30 9.98
C THR A 293 -4.76 -17.03 11.29
N PHE A 294 -3.99 -18.08 11.56
CA PHE A 294 -4.13 -18.92 12.74
C PHE A 294 -2.89 -18.82 13.61
N ILE A 295 -3.10 -18.97 14.92
CA ILE A 295 -2.05 -19.19 15.91
C ILE A 295 -2.31 -20.56 16.53
N GLN A 296 -1.38 -21.50 16.38
CA GLN A 296 -1.46 -22.80 17.05
C GLN A 296 -0.56 -22.75 18.28
N LEU A 297 -1.14 -22.67 19.48
CA LEU A 297 -0.44 -22.41 20.75
C LEU A 297 0.81 -23.28 20.97
N LYS A 298 0.75 -24.57 20.61
CA LYS A 298 1.90 -25.50 20.69
C LYS A 298 3.06 -25.11 19.78
N ASN A 299 2.76 -24.76 18.52
CA ASN A 299 3.78 -24.38 17.54
C ASN A 299 4.31 -22.97 17.84
N PHE A 300 3.43 -22.10 18.34
CA PHE A 300 3.77 -20.74 18.73
C PHE A 300 4.79 -20.69 19.87
N GLN A 301 4.75 -21.62 20.84
CA GLN A 301 5.67 -21.66 21.97
C GLN A 301 7.16 -21.59 21.56
N GLY A 302 7.55 -22.30 20.50
CA GLY A 302 8.93 -22.30 20.02
C GLY A 302 9.36 -20.96 19.41
N ILE A 303 8.42 -20.23 18.81
CA ILE A 303 8.62 -18.91 18.21
C ILE A 303 8.56 -17.82 19.29
N PHE A 304 7.68 -17.98 20.29
CA PHE A 304 7.44 -17.03 21.36
C PHE A 304 8.72 -16.68 22.11
N ASN A 305 9.53 -17.67 22.49
CA ASN A 305 10.80 -17.43 23.17
C ASN A 305 11.75 -16.58 22.34
N LYS A 306 11.79 -16.78 21.01
CA LYS A 306 12.62 -15.97 20.11
C LYS A 306 12.12 -14.53 20.00
N LEU A 307 10.81 -14.31 20.01
CA LEU A 307 10.20 -12.99 20.05
C LEU A 307 10.42 -12.26 21.39
N VAL A 308 10.44 -13.01 22.49
CA VAL A 308 10.81 -12.47 23.81
C VAL A 308 12.25 -11.97 23.78
N GLU A 309 13.18 -12.74 23.22
CA GLU A 309 14.59 -12.33 23.11
C GLU A 309 14.76 -11.12 22.19
N SER A 310 14.03 -11.01 21.07
CA SER A 310 14.07 -9.80 20.24
C SER A 310 13.51 -8.58 21.00
N ALA A 311 12.40 -8.73 21.73
CA ALA A 311 11.84 -7.66 22.55
C ALA A 311 12.82 -7.20 23.66
N LYS A 312 13.55 -8.11 24.30
CA LYS A 312 14.60 -7.75 25.28
C LYS A 312 15.74 -6.93 24.67
N ARG A 313 15.98 -7.04 23.35
CA ARG A 313 16.94 -6.19 22.62
C ARG A 313 16.37 -4.81 22.26
N GLY A 314 15.12 -4.52 22.59
CA GLY A 314 14.45 -3.25 22.28
C GLY A 314 13.62 -3.29 20.99
N VAL A 315 13.47 -4.45 20.34
CA VAL A 315 12.64 -4.59 19.14
C VAL A 315 11.17 -4.54 19.54
N GLN A 316 10.38 -3.71 18.86
CA GLN A 316 8.93 -3.71 19.01
C GLN A 316 8.30 -4.85 18.18
N VAL A 317 7.68 -5.80 18.87
CA VAL A 317 7.04 -7.00 18.33
C VAL A 317 5.52 -6.86 18.37
N ASP A 318 4.88 -6.95 17.21
CA ASP A 318 3.41 -6.94 17.10
C ASP A 318 2.90 -8.20 16.40
N ILE A 319 2.04 -8.95 17.08
CA ILE A 319 1.41 -10.17 16.55
C ILE A 319 -0.05 -9.91 16.24
N LEU A 320 -0.39 -10.00 14.96
CA LEU A 320 -1.74 -9.90 14.41
C LEU A 320 -2.21 -11.28 13.95
N TRP A 321 -3.52 -11.53 14.09
CA TRP A 321 -4.11 -12.80 13.66
C TRP A 321 -5.47 -12.62 13.00
N GLY A 322 -5.87 -13.62 12.21
CA GLY A 322 -7.01 -13.54 11.30
C GLY A 322 -8.27 -14.27 11.75
N GLN A 323 -8.12 -15.36 12.50
CA GLN A 323 -9.20 -16.27 12.85
C GLN A 323 -10.35 -15.53 13.54
N GLU A 324 -11.56 -15.65 13.01
CA GLU A 324 -12.74 -15.09 13.65
C GLU A 324 -13.43 -16.15 14.52
N GLU A 325 -14.30 -15.66 15.41
CA GLU A 325 -15.21 -16.52 16.14
C GLU A 325 -16.08 -17.32 15.14
N PRO A 326 -16.14 -18.64 15.27
CA PRO A 326 -16.92 -19.47 14.36
C PRO A 326 -18.43 -19.29 14.60
N ASP A 327 -19.21 -19.33 13.51
CA ASP A 327 -20.67 -19.28 13.58
C ASP A 327 -21.30 -20.57 14.16
N ASP A 328 -20.57 -21.69 14.13
CA ASP A 328 -21.07 -22.98 14.60
C ASP A 328 -20.81 -23.19 16.10
N GLU A 329 -21.88 -23.48 16.86
CA GLU A 329 -21.82 -23.68 18.32
C GLU A 329 -20.80 -24.75 18.76
N LYS A 330 -20.53 -25.74 17.90
CA LYS A 330 -19.58 -26.82 18.19
C LYS A 330 -18.12 -26.35 18.22
N SER A 331 -17.79 -25.31 17.45
CA SER A 331 -16.43 -24.78 17.35
C SER A 331 -16.17 -23.60 18.32
N ILE A 332 -17.21 -22.99 18.88
CA ILE A 332 -17.08 -21.89 19.86
C ILE A 332 -16.24 -22.31 21.07
N GLY A 333 -16.44 -23.53 21.59
CA GLY A 333 -15.66 -24.03 22.73
C GLY A 333 -14.14 -24.07 22.44
N SER A 334 -13.76 -24.52 21.24
CA SER A 334 -12.36 -24.55 20.80
C SER A 334 -11.78 -23.15 20.63
N TYR A 335 -12.58 -22.21 20.13
CA TYR A 335 -12.19 -20.81 19.99
C TYR A 335 -11.96 -20.14 21.36
N ASN A 336 -12.83 -20.38 22.34
CA ASN A 336 -12.67 -19.88 23.71
C ASN A 336 -11.44 -20.47 24.41
N GLN A 337 -11.14 -21.76 24.18
CA GLN A 337 -9.92 -22.38 24.68
C GLN A 337 -8.67 -21.75 24.04
N PHE A 338 -8.71 -21.47 22.74
CA PHE A 338 -7.66 -20.75 22.05
C PHE A 338 -7.42 -19.35 22.65
N LEU A 339 -8.48 -18.55 22.86
CA LEU A 339 -8.37 -17.23 23.48
C LEU A 339 -7.78 -17.29 24.89
N SER A 340 -8.22 -18.27 25.68
CA SER A 340 -7.69 -18.50 27.04
C SER A 340 -6.20 -18.81 27.02
N GLY A 341 -5.75 -19.70 26.11
CA GLY A 341 -4.33 -20.01 25.96
C GLY A 341 -3.50 -18.86 25.37
N LEU A 342 -4.09 -18.02 24.52
CA LEU A 342 -3.43 -16.81 24.02
C LEU A 342 -3.22 -15.78 25.15
N ASN A 343 -4.17 -15.68 26.08
CA ASN A 343 -4.04 -14.81 27.25
C ASN A 343 -2.90 -15.21 28.18
N VAL A 344 -2.57 -16.50 28.29
CA VAL A 344 -1.39 -16.96 29.05
C VAL A 344 -0.11 -16.33 28.51
N TYR A 345 0.07 -16.29 27.19
CA TYR A 345 1.23 -15.63 26.57
C TYR A 345 1.23 -14.10 26.80
N LYS A 346 0.05 -13.46 26.80
CA LYS A 346 -0.06 -12.02 27.10
C LYS A 346 0.32 -11.73 28.55
N GLU A 347 -0.12 -12.56 29.49
CA GLU A 347 0.24 -12.45 30.90
C GLU A 347 1.75 -12.67 31.11
N GLU A 348 2.34 -13.64 30.41
CA GLU A 348 3.79 -13.88 30.45
C GLU A 348 4.59 -12.68 29.96
N ILE A 349 4.17 -12.04 28.86
CA ILE A 349 4.78 -10.78 28.37
C ILE A 349 4.74 -9.69 29.46
N VAL A 350 3.62 -9.55 30.16
CA VAL A 350 3.47 -8.56 31.25
C VAL A 350 4.38 -8.90 32.43
N GLN A 351 4.46 -10.17 32.83
CA GLN A 351 5.33 -10.63 33.91
C GLN A 351 6.82 -10.41 33.60
N LEU A 352 7.20 -10.51 32.33
CA LEU A 352 8.55 -10.20 31.85
C LEU A 352 8.83 -8.70 31.74
N GLY A 353 7.84 -7.83 31.97
CA GLY A 353 7.97 -6.38 31.84
C GLY A 353 8.08 -5.89 30.40
N LEU A 354 7.65 -6.68 29.43
CA LEU A 354 7.81 -6.40 27.99
C LEU A 354 6.57 -5.81 27.32
N ALA A 355 5.54 -5.45 28.08
CA ALA A 355 4.23 -5.03 27.54
C ALA A 355 4.28 -3.77 26.64
N SER A 356 5.31 -2.94 26.74
CA SER A 356 5.52 -1.80 25.84
C SER A 356 6.19 -2.16 24.51
N LEU A 357 6.84 -3.32 24.44
CA LEU A 357 7.64 -3.77 23.30
C LEU A 357 7.00 -4.97 22.60
N PHE A 358 6.37 -5.88 23.31
CA PHE A 358 5.76 -7.07 22.72
C PHE A 358 4.25 -7.05 22.95
N THR A 359 3.46 -6.97 21.88
CA THR A 359 2.00 -7.03 21.93
C THR A 359 1.47 -8.16 21.06
N ILE A 360 0.65 -9.02 21.66
CA ILE A 360 -0.25 -9.91 20.94
C ILE A 360 -1.62 -9.25 20.92
N HIS A 361 -2.09 -8.84 19.74
CA HIS A 361 -3.32 -8.07 19.61
C HIS A 361 -4.55 -8.95 19.91
N SER A 362 -5.51 -8.39 20.65
CA SER A 362 -6.71 -9.12 21.07
C SER A 362 -7.76 -9.23 19.96
N ASP A 363 -7.88 -8.19 19.15
CA ASP A 363 -8.89 -8.15 18.10
C ASP A 363 -8.39 -8.87 16.85
N PRO A 364 -9.11 -9.88 16.33
CA PRO A 364 -8.76 -10.49 15.07
C PRO A 364 -8.98 -9.51 13.91
N THR A 365 -8.16 -9.68 12.88
CA THR A 365 -8.19 -8.87 11.65
C THR A 365 -9.24 -9.34 10.65
N GLY A 366 -9.72 -10.59 10.76
CA GLY A 366 -10.57 -11.23 9.75
C GLY A 366 -9.84 -11.62 8.46
N SER A 367 -8.53 -11.35 8.35
CA SER A 367 -7.75 -11.62 7.14
C SER A 367 -7.03 -12.97 7.19
N HIS A 368 -7.08 -13.66 6.06
CA HIS A 368 -6.33 -14.87 5.76
C HIS A 368 -4.95 -14.60 5.13
N ALA A 369 -4.54 -13.34 4.97
CA ALA A 369 -3.18 -13.00 4.58
C ALA A 369 -2.16 -13.58 5.58
N LYS A 370 -0.91 -13.74 5.12
CA LYS A 370 0.23 -14.10 5.98
C LYS A 370 1.39 -13.22 5.62
N ILE A 371 1.77 -12.36 6.56
CA ILE A 371 2.67 -11.24 6.32
C ILE A 371 3.70 -11.18 7.44
N ILE A 372 4.96 -10.93 7.08
CA ILE A 372 5.99 -10.48 8.02
C ILE A 372 6.50 -9.13 7.51
N VAL A 373 6.61 -8.13 8.38
CA VAL A 373 7.35 -6.89 8.09
C VAL A 373 8.30 -6.62 9.23
N CYS A 374 9.55 -6.29 8.92
CA CYS A 374 10.54 -5.86 9.91
C CYS A 374 11.56 -4.91 9.28
N ASP A 375 12.33 -4.24 10.11
CA ASP A 375 13.50 -3.48 9.69
C ASP A 375 14.80 -4.21 10.03
N THR A 376 15.81 -4.10 9.16
CA THR A 376 17.12 -4.74 9.33
C THR A 376 18.23 -3.77 8.95
N LEU A 377 19.45 -4.02 9.44
CA LEU A 377 20.63 -3.21 9.07
C LEU A 377 20.93 -3.23 7.57
N ASN A 378 20.70 -4.38 6.92
CA ASN A 378 21.12 -4.58 5.53
C ASN A 378 20.10 -4.04 4.52
N TYR A 379 18.80 -4.12 4.86
CA TYR A 379 17.72 -3.88 3.90
C TYR A 379 16.84 -2.69 4.26
N GLY A 380 17.02 -2.08 5.45
CA GLY A 380 15.98 -1.24 6.01
C GLY A 380 14.70 -2.06 6.24
N TYR A 381 13.54 -1.47 5.96
CA TYR A 381 12.26 -2.18 6.03
C TYR A 381 12.11 -3.18 4.89
N CYS A 382 11.68 -4.40 5.22
CA CYS A 382 11.43 -5.48 4.26
C CYS A 382 10.14 -6.23 4.63
N ALA A 383 9.59 -6.96 3.65
CA ALA A 383 8.32 -7.66 3.79
C ALA A 383 8.35 -9.09 3.24
N THR A 384 7.56 -9.99 3.83
CA THR A 384 7.32 -11.35 3.31
C THR A 384 5.83 -11.59 3.22
N ILE A 385 5.33 -12.03 2.06
CA ILE A 385 3.93 -12.43 1.84
C ILE A 385 3.89 -13.83 1.23
N GLY A 386 2.95 -14.67 1.67
CA GLY A 386 2.76 -15.95 1.01
C GLY A 386 1.75 -16.88 1.65
N SER A 387 2.00 -18.17 1.47
CA SER A 387 1.07 -19.24 1.84
C SER A 387 1.25 -19.75 3.28
N CYS A 388 2.36 -19.41 3.94
CA CYS A 388 2.76 -19.94 5.25
C CYS A 388 1.96 -19.33 6.41
N ASN A 389 1.28 -20.16 7.22
CA ASN A 389 0.76 -19.68 8.51
C ASN A 389 1.90 -19.63 9.53
N TRP A 390 2.63 -18.52 9.60
CA TRP A 390 3.86 -18.36 10.40
C TRP A 390 3.74 -18.81 11.85
N LEU A 391 2.55 -18.65 12.45
CA LEU A 391 2.29 -18.94 13.87
C LEU A 391 1.51 -20.25 14.10
N ALA A 392 1.23 -21.01 13.03
CA ALA A 392 0.50 -22.28 13.10
C ALA A 392 1.11 -23.44 12.30
N SER A 393 1.95 -23.16 11.29
CA SER A 393 2.50 -24.16 10.35
C SER A 393 3.21 -25.30 11.07
N GLY A 394 4.01 -24.98 12.09
CA GLY A 394 4.95 -25.94 12.68
C GLY A 394 6.04 -26.38 11.69
N PHE A 395 6.08 -25.78 10.50
CA PHE A 395 7.06 -26.00 9.44
C PHE A 395 7.22 -27.49 9.10
N ASN A 396 6.10 -28.17 8.84
CA ASN A 396 6.07 -29.60 8.49
C ASN A 396 5.38 -29.88 7.15
N ARG A 397 5.01 -28.84 6.41
CA ARG A 397 4.38 -28.90 5.08
C ARG A 397 5.16 -28.05 4.10
N TYR A 398 5.09 -28.41 2.83
CA TYR A 398 5.67 -27.57 1.79
C TYR A 398 4.87 -26.26 1.67
N GLU A 399 5.57 -25.14 1.80
CA GLU A 399 5.02 -23.78 1.75
C GLU A 399 5.84 -22.96 0.75
N CYS A 400 5.25 -21.88 0.26
CA CYS A 400 5.89 -20.94 -0.66
C CYS A 400 5.50 -19.50 -0.30
N SER A 401 6.48 -18.61 -0.23
CA SER A 401 6.32 -17.18 0.08
C SER A 401 7.32 -16.34 -0.71
N VAL A 402 7.05 -15.05 -0.84
CA VAL A 402 7.95 -14.08 -1.47
C VAL A 402 8.42 -13.10 -0.40
N PHE A 403 9.74 -12.99 -0.25
CA PHE A 403 10.43 -11.97 0.52
C PHE A 403 10.85 -10.84 -0.41
N THR A 404 10.67 -9.58 -0.01
CA THR A 404 11.12 -8.41 -0.77
C THR A 404 11.77 -7.38 0.14
N THR A 405 12.80 -6.73 -0.38
CA THR A 405 13.51 -5.60 0.22
C THR A 405 13.24 -4.30 -0.54
N ASN A 406 12.35 -4.33 -1.54
CA ASN A 406 11.99 -3.15 -2.30
C ASN A 406 11.11 -2.23 -1.44
N ASN A 407 11.52 -0.96 -1.33
CA ASN A 407 10.85 0.00 -0.46
C ASN A 407 9.40 0.31 -0.91
N VAL A 408 9.11 0.30 -2.22
CA VAL A 408 7.76 0.58 -2.73
C VAL A 408 6.81 -0.55 -2.36
N LEU A 409 7.18 -1.80 -2.67
CA LEU A 409 6.38 -2.97 -2.27
C LEU A 409 6.22 -3.04 -0.74
N THR A 410 7.29 -2.80 0.02
CA THR A 410 7.22 -2.84 1.49
C THR A 410 6.29 -1.77 2.05
N THR A 411 6.27 -0.59 1.43
CA THR A 411 5.33 0.49 1.75
C THR A 411 3.88 0.06 1.51
N GLU A 412 3.60 -0.56 0.37
CA GLU A 412 2.26 -1.08 0.05
C GLU A 412 1.81 -2.15 1.06
N VAL A 413 2.72 -3.04 1.49
CA VAL A 413 2.45 -4.02 2.56
C VAL A 413 2.13 -3.35 3.89
N LEU A 414 2.88 -2.31 4.27
CA LEU A 414 2.61 -1.54 5.48
C LEU A 414 1.26 -0.81 5.40
N ASP A 415 0.90 -0.26 4.24
CA ASP A 415 -0.41 0.34 4.01
C ASP A 415 -1.55 -0.67 4.21
N ILE A 416 -1.40 -1.89 3.69
CA ILE A 416 -2.36 -2.98 3.94
C ILE A 416 -2.41 -3.34 5.44
N LEU A 417 -1.26 -3.51 6.09
CA LEU A 417 -1.20 -3.82 7.53
C LEU A 417 -1.80 -2.71 8.39
N SER A 418 -1.69 -1.44 7.98
CA SER A 418 -2.32 -0.32 8.67
C SER A 418 -3.85 -0.41 8.66
N ILE A 419 -4.42 -0.97 7.59
CA ILE A 419 -5.86 -1.22 7.49
C ILE A 419 -6.23 -2.45 8.32
N LEU A 420 -5.49 -3.57 8.16
CA LEU A 420 -5.77 -4.82 8.87
C LEU A 420 -5.68 -4.66 10.39
N SER A 421 -4.71 -3.88 10.87
CA SER A 421 -4.50 -3.63 12.30
C SER A 421 -5.65 -2.88 12.99
N LYS A 422 -6.60 -2.28 12.25
CA LYS A 422 -7.83 -1.71 12.82
C LYS A 422 -8.78 -2.79 13.37
N GLY A 423 -8.55 -4.05 12.99
CA GLY A 423 -9.37 -5.20 13.40
C GLY A 423 -10.84 -5.04 13.01
N LYS A 424 -11.71 -5.77 13.72
CA LYS A 424 -13.17 -5.71 13.52
C LYS A 424 -13.77 -4.33 13.78
N SER A 425 -13.15 -3.52 14.63
CA SER A 425 -13.65 -2.16 14.95
C SER A 425 -13.65 -1.25 13.73
N ARG A 426 -12.72 -1.49 12.78
CA ARG A 426 -12.44 -0.63 11.62
C ARG A 426 -12.09 0.83 11.97
N VAL A 427 -11.85 1.11 13.26
CA VAL A 427 -11.42 2.42 13.76
C VAL A 427 -9.90 2.41 13.91
N SER A 428 -9.25 3.52 13.59
CA SER A 428 -7.79 3.60 13.72
C SER A 428 -7.37 3.55 15.20
N ASN A 429 -6.43 2.67 15.52
CA ASN A 429 -5.82 2.50 16.83
C ASN A 429 -4.33 2.91 16.80
N ASN A 430 -3.64 2.79 17.93
CA ASN A 430 -2.22 3.18 18.03
C ASN A 430 -1.35 2.38 17.07
N LEU A 431 -1.62 1.07 16.93
CA LEU A 431 -0.89 0.22 16.00
C LEU A 431 -1.08 0.69 14.56
N SER A 432 -2.32 0.84 14.09
CA SER A 432 -2.59 1.27 12.71
C SER A 432 -1.94 2.60 12.39
N LYS A 433 -1.95 3.55 13.35
CA LYS A 433 -1.31 4.85 13.19
C LYS A 433 0.22 4.74 13.12
N SER A 434 0.83 3.94 13.99
CA SER A 434 2.28 3.70 13.97
C SER A 434 2.75 3.07 12.66
N ILE A 435 2.03 2.07 12.15
CA ILE A 435 2.32 1.42 10.86
C ILE A 435 2.17 2.43 9.72
N SER A 436 1.13 3.26 9.76
CA SER A 436 0.90 4.31 8.75
C SER A 436 2.00 5.36 8.74
N ALA A 437 2.56 5.70 9.91
CA ALA A 437 3.70 6.62 10.01
C ALA A 437 4.97 6.02 9.40
N ILE A 438 5.21 4.71 9.60
CA ILE A 438 6.33 4.01 8.94
C ILE A 438 6.15 3.99 7.42
N ALA A 439 4.96 3.60 6.94
CA ALA A 439 4.64 3.63 5.51
C ALA A 439 4.85 5.03 4.92
N TYR A 440 4.43 6.06 5.66
CA TYR A 440 4.58 7.44 5.28
C TYR A 440 6.04 7.87 5.11
N GLU A 441 6.90 7.58 6.10
CA GLU A 441 8.32 7.92 5.99
C GLU A 441 9.03 7.15 4.86
N LEU A 442 8.65 5.88 4.61
CA LEU A 442 9.17 5.15 3.44
C LEU A 442 8.70 5.74 2.10
N LYS A 443 7.46 6.26 2.01
CA LYS A 443 6.98 7.00 0.81
C LYS A 443 7.86 8.22 0.53
N LYS A 444 8.29 8.95 1.56
CA LYS A 444 9.18 10.11 1.39
C LYS A 444 10.51 9.67 0.79
N VAL A 445 11.13 8.62 1.34
CA VAL A 445 12.44 8.13 0.87
C VAL A 445 12.37 7.67 -0.58
N THR A 446 11.33 6.90 -0.94
CA THR A 446 11.16 6.37 -2.31
C THR A 446 10.96 7.45 -3.36
N GLN A 447 10.22 8.52 -3.05
CA GLN A 447 10.02 9.65 -3.98
C GLN A 447 11.32 10.39 -4.31
N HIS A 448 12.29 10.43 -3.38
CA HIS A 448 13.58 11.10 -3.61
C HIS A 448 14.58 10.22 -4.37
N LEU A 449 14.43 8.89 -4.32
CA LEU A 449 15.34 7.92 -4.96
C LEU A 449 14.93 7.52 -6.38
N ALA A 450 13.87 8.10 -6.95
CA ALA A 450 13.32 7.76 -8.28
C ALA A 450 14.25 8.09 -9.48
N THR A 451 15.54 8.33 -9.27
CA THR A 451 16.54 8.72 -10.27
C THR A 451 17.55 7.61 -10.63
N GLU A 452 17.34 6.37 -10.17
CA GLU A 452 18.24 5.26 -10.52
C GLU A 452 18.06 4.73 -11.94
N ASN A 453 19.18 4.32 -12.56
CA ASN A 453 19.25 3.85 -13.94
C ASN A 453 18.34 2.62 -14.18
N PRO A 454 17.43 2.65 -15.17
CA PRO A 454 16.47 1.57 -15.43
C PRO A 454 17.09 0.28 -15.99
N THR A 455 18.40 0.21 -16.23
CA THR A 455 19.06 -0.91 -16.91
C THR A 455 19.19 -2.20 -16.07
N GLU A 456 19.00 -2.14 -14.75
CA GLU A 456 19.10 -3.33 -13.86
C GLU A 456 17.74 -3.91 -13.42
N LYS A 457 16.63 -3.26 -13.77
CA LYS A 457 15.28 -3.64 -13.33
C LYS A 457 14.57 -4.47 -14.40
N ASN A 458 14.68 -5.79 -14.30
CA ASN A 458 14.16 -6.74 -15.29
C ASN A 458 13.06 -7.66 -14.75
N VAL A 459 12.63 -7.49 -13.50
CA VAL A 459 11.56 -8.28 -12.90
C VAL A 459 10.33 -7.42 -12.71
N LYS A 460 9.20 -7.86 -13.28
CA LYS A 460 7.91 -7.25 -12.96
C LYS A 460 7.31 -7.96 -11.76
N ILE A 461 6.85 -7.20 -10.79
CA ILE A 461 6.29 -7.70 -9.55
C ILE A 461 5.10 -6.85 -9.11
N LYS A 462 4.08 -7.48 -8.54
CA LYS A 462 2.87 -6.79 -8.08
C LYS A 462 2.22 -7.49 -6.89
N ILE A 463 1.72 -6.70 -5.94
CA ILE A 463 0.85 -7.21 -4.86
C ILE A 463 -0.56 -7.43 -5.42
N ILE A 464 -1.07 -8.65 -5.25
CA ILE A 464 -2.38 -9.09 -5.73
C ILE A 464 -3.35 -9.14 -4.56
N THR A 465 -4.44 -8.37 -4.66
CA THR A 465 -5.53 -8.40 -3.68
C THR A 465 -6.47 -9.58 -3.95
N LYS A 466 -7.28 -9.95 -2.95
CA LYS A 466 -8.20 -11.09 -3.05
C LYS A 466 -9.03 -11.08 -4.34
N ASN A 467 -9.53 -9.92 -4.73
CA ASN A 467 -10.49 -9.78 -5.82
C ASN A 467 -9.85 -9.92 -7.22
N GLU A 468 -8.52 -9.80 -7.33
CA GLU A 468 -7.78 -9.95 -8.58
C GLU A 468 -7.40 -11.41 -8.90
N HIS A 469 -7.51 -12.33 -7.94
CA HIS A 469 -6.94 -13.68 -8.10
C HIS A 469 -7.51 -14.44 -9.30
N HIS A 470 -8.82 -14.36 -9.53
CA HIS A 470 -9.43 -15.04 -10.67
C HIS A 470 -9.06 -14.40 -12.01
N ASP A 471 -8.70 -13.11 -12.05
CA ASP A 471 -8.24 -12.45 -13.27
C ASP A 471 -6.90 -13.06 -13.74
N TYR A 472 -6.03 -13.45 -12.80
CA TYR A 472 -4.78 -14.15 -13.13
C TYR A 472 -4.99 -15.56 -13.71
N VAL A 473 -6.12 -16.20 -13.41
CA VAL A 473 -6.49 -17.48 -14.03
C VAL A 473 -6.95 -17.26 -15.47
N LEU A 474 -7.64 -16.15 -15.74
CA LEU A 474 -8.00 -15.76 -17.10
C LEU A 474 -6.76 -15.37 -17.91
N ASP A 475 -5.82 -14.67 -17.29
CA ASP A 475 -4.52 -14.37 -17.89
C ASP A 475 -3.75 -15.65 -18.24
N ALA A 476 -3.68 -16.62 -17.31
CA ALA A 476 -3.07 -17.92 -17.61
C ALA A 476 -3.79 -18.62 -18.77
N ARG A 477 -5.13 -18.62 -18.79
CA ARG A 477 -5.92 -19.18 -19.91
C ARG A 477 -5.57 -18.55 -21.25
N ASP A 478 -5.43 -17.22 -21.28
CA ASP A 478 -5.29 -16.45 -22.52
C ASP A 478 -3.84 -16.34 -23.01
N LYS A 479 -2.87 -16.37 -22.09
CA LYS A 479 -1.46 -16.08 -22.37
C LYS A 479 -0.56 -17.30 -22.36
N ALA A 480 -0.94 -18.40 -21.68
CA ALA A 480 -0.09 -19.58 -21.58
C ALA A 480 0.14 -20.24 -22.94
N THR A 481 1.39 -20.56 -23.22
CA THR A 481 1.79 -21.17 -24.51
C THR A 481 2.13 -22.65 -24.39
N SER A 482 2.60 -23.08 -23.22
CA SER A 482 3.18 -24.41 -23.00
C SER A 482 2.66 -25.10 -21.73
N THR A 483 2.59 -24.40 -20.59
CA THR A 483 2.21 -25.01 -19.31
C THR A 483 1.32 -24.12 -18.47
N ILE A 484 0.40 -24.73 -17.70
CA ILE A 484 -0.24 -24.08 -16.55
C ILE A 484 -0.09 -25.00 -15.33
N PHE A 485 0.31 -24.43 -14.21
CA PHE A 485 0.50 -25.13 -12.95
C PHE A 485 -0.33 -24.48 -11.84
N ILE A 486 -1.08 -25.29 -11.09
CA ILE A 486 -1.80 -24.85 -9.90
C ILE A 486 -1.47 -25.75 -8.71
N ALA A 487 -0.98 -25.18 -7.62
CA ALA A 487 -0.95 -25.84 -6.32
C ALA A 487 -2.00 -25.21 -5.40
N SER A 488 -2.81 -26.03 -4.72
CA SER A 488 -3.76 -25.60 -3.71
C SER A 488 -3.68 -26.51 -2.50
N HIS A 489 -3.92 -26.01 -1.29
CA HIS A 489 -4.01 -26.89 -0.12
C HIS A 489 -5.35 -27.65 -0.09
N ARG A 490 -6.41 -27.00 -0.56
CA ARG A 490 -7.80 -27.51 -0.50
C ARG A 490 -8.46 -27.51 -1.86
N ILE A 491 -9.34 -28.49 -2.08
CA ILE A 491 -10.27 -28.55 -3.22
C ILE A 491 -11.73 -28.60 -2.74
N SER A 492 -12.63 -27.93 -3.45
CA SER A 492 -14.10 -27.99 -3.27
C SER A 492 -14.81 -27.68 -4.60
N ASN A 493 -16.15 -27.78 -4.60
CA ASN A 493 -16.97 -27.44 -5.76
C ASN A 493 -16.88 -25.95 -6.17
N ASN A 494 -16.32 -25.09 -5.32
CA ASN A 494 -16.14 -23.67 -5.63
C ASN A 494 -15.14 -23.43 -6.78
N ALA A 495 -14.27 -24.40 -7.09
CA ALA A 495 -13.28 -24.29 -8.16
C ALA A 495 -13.89 -24.33 -9.57
N GLU A 496 -15.09 -24.92 -9.74
CA GLU A 496 -15.61 -25.33 -11.04
C GLU A 496 -15.72 -24.16 -12.04
N ARG A 497 -16.40 -23.09 -11.64
CA ARG A 497 -16.60 -21.91 -12.51
C ARG A 497 -15.37 -21.02 -12.64
N PRO A 498 -14.71 -20.57 -11.55
CA PRO A 498 -13.63 -19.60 -11.67
C PRO A 498 -12.29 -20.21 -12.10
N ILE A 499 -12.07 -21.51 -11.90
CA ILE A 499 -10.80 -22.17 -12.21
C ILE A 499 -10.95 -23.20 -13.32
N LEU A 500 -11.76 -24.24 -13.11
CA LEU A 500 -11.77 -25.39 -14.01
C LEU A 500 -12.32 -25.04 -15.40
N THR A 501 -13.39 -24.24 -15.47
CA THR A 501 -14.01 -23.83 -16.75
C THR A 501 -13.03 -23.04 -17.63
N PRO A 502 -12.32 -21.99 -17.13
CA PRO A 502 -11.24 -21.34 -17.87
C PRO A 502 -10.16 -22.31 -18.36
N LEU A 503 -9.68 -23.24 -17.52
CA LEU A 503 -8.61 -24.16 -17.91
C LEU A 503 -9.04 -25.13 -19.02
N ILE A 504 -10.26 -25.67 -18.96
CA ILE A 504 -10.82 -26.49 -20.04
C ILE A 504 -10.91 -25.69 -21.35
N SER A 505 -11.27 -24.41 -21.24
CA SER A 505 -11.32 -23.50 -22.40
C SER A 505 -9.92 -23.26 -22.99
N SER A 506 -8.87 -23.15 -22.17
CA SER A 506 -7.49 -22.99 -22.66
C SER A 506 -7.00 -24.19 -23.47
N ILE A 507 -7.31 -25.42 -23.06
CA ILE A 507 -6.94 -26.62 -23.82
C ILE A 507 -7.71 -26.70 -25.13
N THR A 508 -8.98 -26.32 -25.12
CA THR A 508 -9.80 -26.27 -26.35
C THR A 508 -9.22 -25.30 -27.39
N ALA A 509 -8.60 -24.20 -26.92
CA ALA A 509 -7.93 -23.23 -27.78
C ALA A 509 -6.49 -23.65 -28.17
N ASN A 510 -5.78 -24.35 -27.29
CA ASN A 510 -4.41 -24.81 -27.50
C ASN A 510 -4.22 -26.24 -26.99
N ASN A 511 -4.39 -27.23 -27.88
CA ASN A 511 -4.28 -28.65 -27.54
C ASN A 511 -2.87 -29.10 -27.11
N ASN A 512 -1.83 -28.25 -27.26
CA ASN A 512 -0.46 -28.55 -26.83
C ASN A 512 -0.18 -28.12 -25.39
N LEU A 513 -1.14 -27.45 -24.73
CA LEU A 513 -0.97 -26.93 -23.39
C LEU A 513 -1.00 -28.06 -22.35
N ASN A 514 0.00 -28.10 -21.46
CA ASN A 514 0.06 -29.07 -20.36
C ASN A 514 -0.39 -28.43 -19.05
N ILE A 515 -1.53 -28.87 -18.52
CA ILE A 515 -2.09 -28.33 -17.28
C ILE A 515 -1.97 -29.34 -16.15
N LYS A 516 -1.30 -28.95 -15.07
CA LYS A 516 -1.13 -29.74 -13.85
C LYS A 516 -1.69 -29.03 -12.63
N MET A 517 -2.51 -29.72 -11.86
CA MET A 517 -3.12 -29.22 -10.64
C MET A 517 -2.86 -30.17 -9.47
N TYR A 518 -2.45 -29.61 -8.34
CA TYR A 518 -2.22 -30.34 -7.10
C TYR A 518 -3.11 -29.84 -5.98
N TYR A 519 -3.65 -30.79 -5.21
CA TYR A 519 -4.37 -30.53 -3.96
C TYR A 519 -3.88 -31.45 -2.83
N SER A 520 -4.06 -31.03 -1.58
CA SER A 520 -3.64 -31.84 -0.41
C SER A 520 -4.83 -32.37 0.41
N SER A 521 -5.93 -31.63 0.48
CA SER A 521 -7.08 -31.93 1.34
C SER A 521 -8.42 -31.59 0.67
N LEU A 522 -9.48 -32.28 1.08
CA LEU A 522 -10.85 -32.00 0.64
C LEU A 522 -11.49 -30.96 1.54
N SER A 523 -12.43 -30.18 1.00
CA SER A 523 -13.19 -29.17 1.73
C SER A 523 -14.55 -28.91 1.08
N GLY A 524 -15.44 -28.18 1.76
CA GLY A 524 -16.71 -27.74 1.17
C GLY A 524 -17.67 -28.87 0.82
N GLY A 525 -17.61 -30.00 1.53
CA GLY A 525 -18.56 -31.11 1.39
C GLY A 525 -18.34 -32.01 0.17
N ILE A 526 -17.29 -31.79 -0.63
CA ILE A 526 -16.96 -32.70 -1.74
C ILE A 526 -16.56 -34.07 -1.19
N ASN A 527 -17.18 -35.13 -1.70
CA ASN A 527 -16.82 -36.50 -1.35
C ASN A 527 -15.83 -37.11 -2.37
N THR A 528 -15.25 -38.26 -2.03
CA THR A 528 -14.25 -38.93 -2.89
C THR A 528 -14.79 -39.29 -4.26
N GLN A 529 -16.06 -39.71 -4.35
CA GLN A 529 -16.68 -40.09 -5.61
C GLN A 529 -16.83 -38.89 -6.57
N GLN A 530 -17.32 -37.76 -6.08
CA GLN A 530 -17.43 -36.51 -6.85
C GLN A 530 -16.07 -36.04 -7.35
N LEU A 531 -15.04 -36.21 -6.53
CA LEU A 531 -13.66 -35.88 -6.91
C LEU A 531 -13.12 -36.80 -7.99
N GLU A 532 -13.41 -38.11 -7.92
CA GLU A 532 -13.06 -39.08 -8.96
C GLU A 532 -13.75 -38.74 -10.28
N GLU A 533 -15.04 -38.39 -10.25
CA GLU A 533 -15.80 -37.93 -11.41
C GLU A 533 -15.19 -36.65 -12.01
N THR A 534 -14.86 -35.67 -11.17
CA THR A 534 -14.20 -34.43 -11.59
C THR A 534 -12.82 -34.70 -12.20
N SER A 535 -12.01 -35.54 -11.55
CA SER A 535 -10.68 -35.91 -12.03
C SER A 535 -10.74 -36.64 -13.37
N LYS A 536 -11.74 -37.51 -13.55
CA LYS A 536 -11.96 -38.21 -14.82
C LYS A 536 -12.33 -37.22 -15.93
N SER A 537 -13.29 -36.33 -15.67
CA SER A 537 -13.69 -35.30 -16.63
C SER A 537 -12.51 -34.38 -17.01
N LEU A 538 -11.69 -33.97 -16.06
CA LEU A 538 -10.48 -33.19 -16.33
C LEU A 538 -9.47 -33.96 -17.17
N SER A 539 -9.26 -35.26 -16.88
CA SER A 539 -8.34 -36.11 -17.64
C SER A 539 -8.80 -36.32 -19.09
N GLU A 540 -10.11 -36.42 -19.34
CA GLU A 540 -10.68 -36.48 -20.69
C GLU A 540 -10.41 -35.20 -21.49
N ASN A 541 -10.22 -34.08 -20.79
CA ASN A 541 -9.81 -32.79 -21.35
C ASN A 541 -8.29 -32.55 -21.30
N GLY A 542 -7.46 -33.56 -20.97
CA GLY A 542 -5.99 -33.41 -20.93
C GLY A 542 -5.44 -32.67 -19.69
N ILE A 543 -6.24 -32.44 -18.66
CA ILE A 543 -5.84 -31.78 -17.41
C ILE A 543 -5.51 -32.84 -16.35
N ILE A 544 -4.33 -32.72 -15.73
CA ILE A 544 -3.90 -33.60 -14.64
C ILE A 544 -4.29 -32.98 -13.30
N LEU A 545 -5.09 -33.69 -12.49
CA LEU A 545 -5.42 -33.32 -11.12
C LEU A 545 -4.96 -34.43 -10.16
N GLU A 546 -4.01 -34.14 -9.28
CA GLU A 546 -3.46 -35.14 -8.37
C GLU A 546 -3.42 -34.67 -6.91
N LYS A 547 -3.51 -35.65 -6.00
CA LYS A 547 -3.35 -35.40 -4.58
C LYS A 547 -1.87 -35.44 -4.19
N LYS A 548 -1.30 -34.32 -3.76
CA LYS A 548 0.07 -34.28 -3.23
C LYS A 548 0.09 -34.82 -1.80
N LYS A 549 0.80 -35.93 -1.58
CA LYS A 549 0.89 -36.60 -0.27
C LYS A 549 2.26 -36.45 0.39
N GLU A 550 3.34 -36.40 -0.38
CA GLU A 550 4.71 -36.35 0.15
C GLU A 550 5.57 -35.35 -0.65
N PRO A 551 6.02 -34.24 -0.01
CA PRO A 551 5.46 -33.68 1.22
C PRO A 551 4.01 -33.18 1.00
N ILE A 552 3.21 -33.13 2.07
CA ILE A 552 1.90 -32.45 2.02
C ILE A 552 2.15 -30.97 1.67
N SER A 553 1.52 -30.49 0.60
CA SER A 553 1.64 -29.09 0.17
C SER A 553 0.59 -28.22 0.85
N HIS A 554 1.03 -27.18 1.56
CA HIS A 554 0.19 -26.06 1.99
C HIS A 554 0.36 -24.83 1.08
N ALA A 555 1.33 -24.86 0.16
CA ALA A 555 1.55 -23.81 -0.82
C ALA A 555 0.37 -23.61 -1.76
N LYS A 556 0.19 -22.36 -2.19
CA LYS A 556 -0.87 -21.93 -3.09
C LYS A 556 -0.23 -21.10 -4.20
N ILE A 557 -0.19 -21.69 -5.39
CA ILE A 557 0.64 -21.22 -6.49
C ILE A 557 -0.17 -21.34 -7.76
N LEU A 558 -0.16 -20.29 -8.57
CA LEU A 558 -0.54 -20.33 -9.97
C LEU A 558 0.69 -19.97 -10.79
N SER A 559 0.98 -20.69 -11.85
CA SER A 559 2.06 -20.38 -12.77
C SER A 559 1.62 -20.74 -14.18
N TRP A 560 2.08 -19.97 -15.16
CA TRP A 560 1.96 -20.35 -16.56
C TRP A 560 3.28 -20.12 -17.28
N ASP A 561 3.55 -21.04 -18.20
CA ASP A 561 4.88 -21.25 -18.77
C ASP A 561 5.92 -21.36 -17.64
N ASN A 562 7.16 -20.93 -17.87
CA ASN A 562 8.17 -20.86 -16.80
C ASN A 562 8.43 -19.43 -16.29
N ASP A 563 7.75 -18.44 -16.89
CA ASP A 563 8.12 -17.03 -16.74
C ASP A 563 7.18 -16.25 -15.80
N ASN A 564 6.05 -16.85 -15.42
CA ASN A 564 5.02 -16.20 -14.61
C ASN A 564 4.66 -17.05 -13.41
N ILE A 565 4.61 -16.42 -12.23
CA ILE A 565 4.21 -17.08 -10.99
C ILE A 565 3.42 -16.12 -10.10
N LEU A 566 2.37 -16.65 -9.47
CA LEU A 566 1.61 -15.99 -8.42
C LEU A 566 1.60 -16.88 -7.18
N ILE A 567 2.24 -16.42 -6.11
CA ILE A 567 2.27 -17.07 -4.80
C ILE A 567 1.32 -16.34 -3.87
N THR A 568 0.40 -17.05 -3.22
CA THR A 568 -0.71 -16.41 -2.48
C THR A 568 -1.09 -17.13 -1.19
N SER A 569 -1.85 -16.45 -0.34
CA SER A 569 -2.59 -17.04 0.78
C SER A 569 -3.94 -17.67 0.37
N LEU A 570 -4.47 -17.33 -0.81
CA LEU A 570 -5.76 -17.81 -1.34
C LEU A 570 -5.71 -19.26 -1.84
N ASN A 571 -6.66 -20.09 -1.40
CA ASN A 571 -6.76 -21.48 -1.88
C ASN A 571 -7.45 -21.54 -3.25
N TRP A 572 -6.67 -21.66 -4.32
CA TRP A 572 -7.16 -21.68 -5.71
C TRP A 572 -8.36 -22.60 -5.93
N LEU A 573 -8.30 -23.84 -5.43
CA LEU A 573 -9.31 -24.85 -5.74
C LEU A 573 -10.45 -24.91 -4.71
N SER A 574 -10.57 -23.95 -3.78
CA SER A 574 -11.66 -23.99 -2.78
C SER A 574 -12.19 -22.65 -2.30
N ALA A 575 -11.39 -21.59 -2.38
CA ALA A 575 -11.74 -20.28 -1.89
C ALA A 575 -12.45 -19.44 -2.97
N SER A 576 -13.14 -18.40 -2.53
CA SER A 576 -13.71 -17.37 -3.40
C SER A 576 -12.80 -16.15 -3.40
N ALA A 577 -12.57 -15.58 -4.58
CA ALA A 577 -11.95 -14.27 -4.77
C ALA A 577 -12.93 -13.09 -4.63
N TYR A 578 -13.99 -13.22 -3.83
CA TYR A 578 -14.92 -12.11 -3.57
C TYR A 578 -14.89 -11.71 -2.09
N GLY A 579 -14.98 -10.40 -1.83
CA GLY A 579 -15.12 -9.85 -0.49
C GLY A 579 -14.18 -8.68 -0.25
N ASN A 580 -13.66 -8.59 0.97
CA ASN A 580 -12.70 -7.56 1.33
C ASN A 580 -11.36 -7.86 0.63
N PRO A 581 -10.78 -6.88 -0.10
CA PRO A 581 -9.58 -7.09 -0.92
C PRO A 581 -8.36 -7.56 -0.13
N TYR A 582 -8.29 -7.26 1.17
CA TYR A 582 -7.15 -7.62 2.01
C TYR A 582 -7.35 -8.90 2.83
N ASP A 583 -8.45 -9.64 2.61
CA ASP A 583 -8.65 -10.93 3.27
C ASP A 583 -7.64 -11.96 2.79
N GLU A 584 -7.21 -11.91 1.52
CA GLU A 584 -6.19 -12.79 0.97
C GLU A 584 -5.25 -11.94 0.11
N LEU A 585 -3.96 -12.25 0.12
CA LEU A 585 -2.94 -11.51 -0.63
C LEU A 585 -2.04 -12.48 -1.39
N GLY A 586 -1.59 -12.05 -2.56
CA GLY A 586 -0.56 -12.72 -3.32
C GLY A 586 0.50 -11.77 -3.85
N ILE A 587 1.58 -12.35 -4.37
CA ILE A 587 2.61 -11.64 -5.12
C ILE A 587 2.72 -12.30 -6.49
N PHE A 588 2.45 -11.52 -7.53
CA PHE A 588 2.70 -11.89 -8.91
C PHE A 588 4.12 -11.49 -9.30
N ILE A 589 4.82 -12.36 -10.02
CA ILE A 589 6.17 -12.15 -10.53
C ILE A 589 6.21 -12.62 -11.98
N GLU A 590 6.62 -11.74 -12.89
CA GLU A 590 7.02 -12.09 -14.26
C GLU A 590 8.53 -11.91 -14.38
N LYS A 591 9.22 -13.03 -14.56
CA LYS A 591 10.66 -13.13 -14.77
C LYS A 591 10.95 -14.44 -15.48
N LYS A 592 11.84 -14.39 -16.48
CA LYS A 592 12.28 -15.59 -17.20
C LYS A 592 12.69 -16.72 -16.26
N ASP A 593 12.17 -17.92 -16.51
CA ASP A 593 12.47 -19.17 -15.78
C ASP A 593 12.19 -19.13 -14.26
N ILE A 594 11.36 -18.19 -13.77
CA ILE A 594 11.06 -18.06 -12.33
C ILE A 594 10.41 -19.32 -11.73
N PHE A 595 9.54 -20.01 -12.46
CA PHE A 595 8.87 -21.21 -11.95
C PHE A 595 9.85 -22.38 -11.74
N SER A 596 10.93 -22.43 -12.53
CA SER A 596 11.99 -23.43 -12.41
C SER A 596 12.68 -23.42 -11.04
N LEU A 597 12.58 -22.33 -10.28
CA LEU A 597 13.10 -22.24 -8.91
C LEU A 597 12.34 -23.13 -7.91
N ILE A 598 11.10 -23.50 -8.22
CA ILE A 598 10.24 -24.28 -7.31
C ILE A 598 9.65 -25.54 -7.93
N SER A 599 9.62 -25.65 -9.26
CA SER A 599 9.07 -26.82 -9.96
C SER A 599 9.72 -28.16 -9.57
N PRO A 600 11.01 -28.27 -9.18
CA PRO A 600 11.58 -29.54 -8.75
C PRO A 600 10.94 -30.15 -7.48
N ASN A 601 10.18 -29.34 -6.72
CA ASN A 601 9.48 -29.81 -5.51
C ASN A 601 8.09 -30.41 -5.82
N TYR A 602 7.66 -30.36 -7.08
CA TYR A 602 6.32 -30.72 -7.54
C TYR A 602 6.35 -31.86 -8.55
#